data_AF-A0A2M8ETA9-F1
#
_entry.id   AF-A0A2M8ETA9-F1
#
_cell.length_a   1.000
_cell.length_b   1.000
_cell.length_c   1.000
_cell.angle_alpha   90.00
_cell.angle_beta   90.00
_cell.angle_gamma   90.00
#
_symmetry.space_group_name_H-M   'P 1'
#
loop_
_entity.id
_entity.type
_entity.pdbx_description
1 polymer ?
#
loop_
_entity_poly.entity_id
_entity_poly.type
_entity_poly.pdbx_seq_one_letter_code
_entity_poly.pdbx_strand_id
1 'polypeptide(L)' 'MLTQKDFDEIERLIKNTVREEIKHLPTKDEFYAKMDELMGEVQTMREEQTLIAGTLSEHTDKLENHKTRITKLEEIPSL' A
#
# COMPACT_ATOMS: atom_id res chain seq x y z
N MET A 1 3.56 33.65 -46.88
CA MET A 1 2.53 33.84 -45.84
C MET A 1 2.02 32.48 -45.45
N LEU A 2 1.83 32.24 -44.16
CA LEU A 2 1.06 31.08 -43.69
C LEU A 2 -0.40 31.24 -44.11
N THR A 3 -1.00 30.14 -44.54
CA THR A 3 -2.38 30.05 -44.99
C THR A 3 -3.23 29.33 -43.95
N GLN A 4 -4.56 29.42 -44.09
CA GLN A 4 -5.48 28.68 -43.22
C GLN A 4 -5.18 27.17 -43.22
N LYS A 5 -4.80 26.61 -44.37
CA LYS A 5 -4.44 25.20 -44.51
C LYS A 5 -3.26 24.80 -43.64
N ASP A 6 -2.26 25.69 -43.49
CA ASP A 6 -1.09 25.43 -42.65
C ASP A 6 -1.49 25.38 -41.16
N PHE A 7 -2.43 26.24 -40.73
CA PHE A 7 -2.96 26.21 -39.37
C PHE A 7 -3.78 24.95 -39.09
N ASP A 8 -4.62 24.53 -40.03
CA ASP A 8 -5.43 23.31 -39.91
C ASP A 8 -4.53 22.06 -39.81
N GLU A 9 -3.41 22.05 -40.55
CA GLU A 9 -2.42 20.97 -40.49
C GLU A 9 -1.67 20.94 -39.15
N ILE A 10 -1.29 22.10 -38.62
CA ILE A 10 -0.68 22.21 -37.29
C ILE A 10 -1.64 21.73 -36.20
N GLU A 11 -2.91 22.13 -36.24
CA GLU A 11 -3.91 21.68 -35.27
C GLU A 11 -4.07 20.16 -35.30
N ARG A 12 -4.11 19.56 -36.50
CA ARG A 12 -4.17 18.11 -36.67
C ARG A 12 -2.95 17.41 -36.09
N LEU A 13 -1.75 17.92 -36.34
CA LEU A 13 -0.51 17.37 -35.80
C LEU A 13 -0.52 17.42 -34.26
N ILE A 14 -0.89 18.56 -33.68
CA ILE A 14 -0.99 18.73 -32.23
C ILE A 14 -1.98 17.72 -31.62
N LYS A 15 -3.19 17.60 -32.20
CA LYS A 15 -4.20 16.64 -31.72
C LYS A 15 -3.70 15.20 -31.78
N ASN A 16 -3.03 14.82 -32.87
CA ASN A 16 -2.48 13.47 -33.02
C ASN A 16 -1.37 13.20 -32.01
N THR A 17 -0.41 14.12 -31.88
CA THR A 17 0.69 13.97 -30.91
C THR A 17 0.15 13.88 -29.49
N VAL A 18 -0.71 14.81 -29.08
CA VAL A 18 -1.30 14.78 -27.72
C VAL A 18 -2.03 13.46 -27.48
N ARG A 19 -2.81 12.98 -28.45
CA ARG A 19 -3.52 11.71 -28.33
C ARG A 19 -2.58 10.52 -28.18
N GLU A 20 -1.51 10.47 -28.98
CA GLU A 20 -0.53 9.38 -28.93
C GLU A 20 0.25 9.36 -27.61
N GLU A 21 0.58 10.53 -27.06
CA GLU A 21 1.29 10.65 -25.78
C GLU A 21 0.42 10.26 -24.58
N ILE A 22 -0.89 10.58 -24.61
CA ILE A 22 -1.79 10.33 -23.46
C ILE A 22 -2.62 9.06 -23.55
N LYS A 23 -2.59 8.31 -24.67
CA LYS A 23 -3.47 7.14 -24.89
C LYS A 23 -3.30 6.01 -23.88
N HIS A 24 -2.18 5.99 -23.15
CA HIS A 24 -1.89 5.00 -22.11
C HIS A 24 -2.10 5.55 -20.70
N LEU A 25 -2.43 6.83 -20.57
CA LEU A 25 -2.80 7.37 -19.28
C LEU A 25 -4.20 6.88 -18.91
N PRO A 26 -4.41 6.46 -17.66
CA PRO A 26 -5.74 6.13 -17.20
C PRO A 26 -6.62 7.37 -17.26
N THR A 27 -7.91 7.13 -17.47
CA THR A 27 -8.92 8.15 -17.20
C THR A 27 -8.93 8.50 -15.71
N LYS A 28 -9.52 9.65 -15.40
CA LYS A 28 -9.70 10.09 -14.02
C LYS A 28 -10.40 9.02 -13.18
N ASP A 29 -11.46 8.42 -13.71
CA ASP A 29 -12.27 7.45 -12.98
C ASP A 29 -11.52 6.12 -12.79
N GLU A 30 -10.78 5.65 -13.80
CA GLU A 30 -9.91 4.46 -13.66
C GLU A 30 -8.81 4.67 -12.62
N PHE A 31 -8.20 5.87 -12.60
CA PHE A 31 -7.20 6.22 -11.61
C PHE A 31 -7.77 6.19 -10.19
N TYR A 32 -8.91 6.85 -9.95
CA TYR A 32 -9.52 6.88 -8.62
C TYR A 32 -10.03 5.52 -8.19
N ALA A 33 -10.61 4.72 -9.09
CA ALA A 33 -11.03 3.36 -8.76
C ALA A 33 -9.85 2.49 -8.30
N LYS A 34 -8.70 2.58 -8.98
CA LYS A 34 -7.48 1.84 -8.59
C LYS A 34 -6.86 2.35 -7.29
N MET A 35 -6.91 3.66 -7.07
CA MET A 35 -6.44 4.25 -5.81
C MET A 35 -7.33 3.86 -4.63
N ASP A 36 -8.65 3.82 -4.81
CA ASP A 36 -9.58 3.39 -3.76
C ASP A 36 -9.37 1.92 -3.40
N GLU A 37 -9.16 1.05 -4.40
CA GLU A 37 -8.79 -0.36 -4.21
C GLU A 37 -7.50 -0.49 -3.37
N LEU A 38 -6.44 0.22 -3.76
CA LEU A 38 -5.15 0.23 -3.06
C LEU A 38 -5.29 0.75 -1.62
N MET A 39 -6.07 1.80 -1.40
CA MET A 39 -6.31 2.34 -0.07
C MET A 39 -7.07 1.36 0.83
N GLY A 40 -8.00 0.59 0.27
CA GLY A 40 -8.69 -0.50 0.98
C GLY A 40 -7.73 -1.61 1.43
N GLU A 41 -6.79 -2.00 0.58
CA GLU A 41 -5.75 -2.97 0.95
C GLU A 41 -4.84 -2.42 2.05
N VAL A 42 -4.40 -1.16 1.95
CA VAL A 42 -3.56 -0.51 2.97
C VAL A 42 -4.29 -0.43 4.32
N GLN A 43 -5.58 -0.16 4.32
CA GLN A 43 -6.38 -0.17 5.55
C GLN A 43 -6.39 -1.58 6.17
N THR A 44 -6.70 -2.60 5.37
CA THR A 44 -6.71 -4.00 5.81
C THR A 44 -5.36 -4.40 6.42
N MET A 45 -4.25 -4.06 5.77
CA MET A 45 -2.90 -4.34 6.27
C MET A 45 -2.62 -3.69 7.64
N ARG A 46 -3.11 -2.47 7.88
CA ARG A 46 -2.93 -1.78 9.17
C ARG A 46 -3.72 -2.45 10.29
N GLU A 47 -4.92 -2.91 9.99
CA GLU A 47 -5.76 -3.66 10.94
C GLU A 47 -5.09 -4.98 11.31
N GLU A 48 -4.60 -5.73 10.32
CA GLU A 48 -3.85 -6.97 10.54
C GLU A 48 -2.58 -6.73 11.37
N GLN A 49 -1.80 -5.68 11.05
CA GLN A 49 -0.60 -5.33 11.81
C GLN A 49 -0.92 -5.05 13.28
N THR A 50 -2.05 -4.38 13.55
CA THR A 50 -2.50 -4.08 14.92
C THR A 50 -2.85 -5.37 15.67
N LEU A 51 -3.56 -6.30 15.04
CA LEU A 51 -3.90 -7.60 15.62
C LEU A 51 -2.66 -8.43 15.92
N ILE A 52 -1.70 -8.46 14.97
CA ILE A 52 -0.43 -9.17 15.14
C ILE A 52 0.36 -8.56 16.31
N ALA A 53 0.44 -7.24 16.40
CA ALA A 53 1.15 -6.56 17.48
C ALA A 53 0.55 -6.90 18.85
N GLY A 54 -0.78 -6.90 18.96
CA GLY A 54 -1.48 -7.30 20.20
C GLY A 54 -1.19 -8.76 20.58
N THR A 55 -1.28 -9.67 19.61
CA THR A 55 -1.00 -11.10 19.81
C THR A 55 0.45 -11.34 20.23
N LEU A 56 1.40 -10.64 19.60
CA LEU A 56 2.81 -10.73 19.92
C LEU A 56 3.08 -10.24 21.35
N SER A 57 2.46 -9.14 21.78
CA SER A 57 2.56 -8.64 23.16
C SER A 57 2.08 -9.69 24.16
N GLU A 58 0.92 -10.30 23.93
CA GLU A 58 0.38 -11.35 24.81
C GLU A 58 1.32 -12.57 24.87
N HIS A 59 1.89 -12.98 23.73
CA HIS A 59 2.85 -14.07 23.68
C HIS A 59 4.14 -13.74 24.44
N THR A 60 4.65 -12.50 24.31
CA THR A 60 5.81 -12.04 25.06
C THR A 60 5.56 -12.08 26.57
N ASP A 61 4.40 -11.60 27.04
CA ASP A 61 4.04 -11.62 28.46
C ASP A 61 3.94 -13.05 28.99
N LYS A 62 3.33 -13.97 28.23
CA LYS A 62 3.25 -15.39 28.58
C LYS A 62 4.64 -16.03 28.68
N LEU A 63 5.52 -15.75 27.73
CA LEU A 63 6.89 -16.26 27.73
C LEU A 63 7.68 -15.77 28.94
N GLU A 64 7.55 -14.49 29.30
CA GLU A 64 8.25 -13.92 30.47
C GLU A 64 7.73 -14.55 31.79
N ASN A 65 6.41 -14.75 31.89
CA ASN A 65 5.81 -15.45 33.02
C ASN A 65 6.30 -16.91 33.11
N HIS A 66 6.37 -17.62 31.99
CA HIS A 66 6.89 -18.99 31.96
C HIS A 66 8.36 -19.03 32.36
N LYS A 67 9.19 -18.13 31.84
CA LYS A 67 10.61 -18.00 32.18
C LYS A 67 10.79 -17.78 33.69
N THR A 68 10.04 -16.85 34.26
CA THR A 68 10.07 -16.56 35.71
C THR A 68 9.71 -17.80 36.54
N ARG A 69 8.69 -18.57 36.13
CA ARG A 69 8.29 -19.81 36.83
C ARG A 69 9.35 -20.89 36.74
N ILE A 70 9.98 -21.07 35.58
CA ILE A 70 11.04 -22.06 35.37
C ILE A 70 12.25 -21.73 36.25
N THR A 71 12.72 -20.48 36.23
CA THR A 71 13.84 -20.05 37.08
C THR A 71 13.58 -20.33 38.55
N LYS A 72 12.38 -20.01 39.06
CA LYS A 72 12.01 -20.32 40.45
C LYS A 72 12.04 -21.82 40.76
N LEU A 73 11.72 -22.68 39.79
CA LEU A 73 11.76 -24.14 39.99
C LEU A 73 13.19 -24.68 39.97
N GLU A 74 14.05 -24.11 39.12
CA GLU A 74 15.46 -24.49 39.00
C GLU A 74 16.29 -24.04 40.23
N GLU A 75 15.90 -22.94 40.87
CA GLU A 75 16.54 -22.44 42.09
C GLU A 75 16.14 -23.22 43.35
N ILE A 76 15.10 -24.07 43.30
CA ILE A 76 14.75 -24.94 44.43
C ILE A 76 15.80 -26.06 44.51
N PRO A 77 16.62 -26.11 45.57
CA PRO A 77 17.58 -27.19 45.73
C PRO A 77 16.84 -28.52 45.81
N SER A 78 17.28 -29.51 45.04
CA SER A 78 16.82 -30.89 45.17
C SER A 78 17.02 -31.36 46.62
N LEU A 79 15.91 -31.64 47.31
CA LEU A 79 15.87 -32.33 48.60
C LEU A 79 16.52 -33.72 48.52
#